data_AF-A0A1B8FJ58-F1
#
_entry.id   AF-A0A1B8FJ58-F1
#
_cell.length_a   1.000
_cell.length_b   1.000
_cell.length_c   1.000
_cell.angle_alpha   90.00
_cell.angle_beta   90.00
_cell.angle_gamma   90.00
#
_symmetry.space_group_name_H-M   'P 1'
#
loop_
_entity.id
_entity.type
_entity.pdbx_description
1 polymer ?
#
loop_
_entity_poly.entity_id
_entity_poly.type
_entity_poly.pdbx_seq_one_letter_code
_entity_poly.pdbx_strand_id
1 'polypeptide(L)'
;MGHAYSAVGGRFIAAGSDPSGLTRVVLMGLNPPGDHSASVSFCDAMKKGDDGLKQFVASHYEGAGWKTGEIMGRMFDSTDFYANEIVQVKTPSLCNGRFILVGDAGYAAGFTGAGTTLAITGAYLLAGEINKHAGDLEAGIRGYEEQMRPMISKLQKAPPLIRTILAPQTAWGLWVRNRIFAFVAWSRILEFAQKHFASAFASSDKFGLPEYEWVA
;
A
#
# COMPACT_ATOMS: atom_id res chain seq x y z
N MET A 1 -0.35 21.62 -7.30
CA MET A 1 -1.18 21.29 -6.12
C MET A 1 -1.94 20.01 -6.44
N GLY A 2 -1.94 19.01 -5.56
CA GLY A 2 -2.66 17.75 -5.79
C GLY A 2 -4.14 17.87 -5.39
N HIS A 3 -5.02 17.23 -6.15
CA HIS A 3 -6.45 17.15 -5.87
C HIS A 3 -6.85 15.69 -5.67
N ALA A 4 -7.71 15.42 -4.69
CA ALA A 4 -8.25 14.10 -4.43
C ALA A 4 -9.78 14.14 -4.38
N TYR A 5 -10.41 13.06 -4.84
CA TYR A 5 -11.84 12.90 -4.92
C TYR A 5 -12.23 11.46 -4.55
N SER A 6 -13.30 11.31 -3.78
CA SER A 6 -13.85 10.00 -3.43
C SER A 6 -15.29 9.92 -3.92
N ALA A 7 -15.62 8.83 -4.59
CA ALA A 7 -16.96 8.51 -5.04
C ALA A 7 -17.50 7.26 -4.32
N VAL A 8 -18.82 7.09 -4.38
CA VAL A 8 -19.51 5.90 -3.85
C VAL A 8 -19.00 4.62 -4.54
N GLY A 9 -19.14 3.49 -3.87
CA GLY A 9 -18.59 2.21 -4.31
C GLY A 9 -17.08 2.07 -4.07
N GLY A 10 -16.53 2.84 -3.14
CA GLY A 10 -15.13 2.71 -2.73
C GLY A 10 -14.12 3.18 -3.77
N ARG A 11 -14.51 4.14 -4.61
CA ARG A 11 -13.68 4.67 -5.70
C ARG A 11 -12.96 5.93 -5.25
N PHE A 12 -11.64 5.91 -5.34
CA PHE A 12 -10.79 7.03 -5.00
C PHE A 12 -9.94 7.44 -6.20
N ILE A 13 -9.84 8.75 -6.41
CA ILE A 13 -9.10 9.35 -7.52
C ILE A 13 -8.26 10.49 -6.96
N ALA A 14 -6.98 10.53 -7.29
CA ALA A 14 -6.13 11.68 -7.03
C ALA A 14 -5.36 12.08 -8.29
N ALA A 15 -5.22 13.37 -8.54
CA ALA A 15 -4.39 13.89 -9.62
C ALA A 15 -3.43 14.96 -9.08
N GLY A 16 -2.19 14.94 -9.55
CA GLY A 16 -1.17 15.91 -9.16
C GLY A 16 -0.12 16.10 -10.24
N SER A 17 0.59 17.22 -10.17
CA SER A 17 1.70 17.51 -11.07
C SER A 17 2.95 16.75 -10.62
N ASP A 18 3.59 16.10 -11.57
CA ASP A 18 4.92 15.51 -11.44
C ASP A 18 6.00 16.59 -11.64
N PRO A 19 7.22 16.43 -11.09
CA PRO A 19 8.33 17.37 -11.35
C PRO A 19 8.70 17.50 -12.83
N SER A 20 8.34 16.51 -13.67
CA SER A 20 8.49 16.54 -15.12
C SER A 20 7.46 17.44 -15.84
N GLY A 21 6.48 18.00 -15.13
CA GLY A 21 5.39 18.79 -15.69
C GLY A 21 4.19 17.97 -16.16
N LEU A 22 4.25 16.64 -16.11
CA LEU A 22 3.13 15.76 -16.41
C LEU A 22 2.11 15.72 -15.27
N THR A 23 0.87 15.36 -15.58
CA THR A 23 -0.15 15.09 -14.55
C THR A 23 -0.18 13.59 -14.27
N ARG A 24 0.14 13.19 -13.04
CA ARG A 24 -0.04 11.81 -12.59
C ARG A 24 -1.40 11.65 -11.94
N VAL A 25 -2.04 10.53 -12.25
CA VAL A 25 -3.32 10.16 -11.68
C VAL A 25 -3.17 8.83 -10.95
N VAL A 26 -3.69 8.77 -9.73
CA VAL A 26 -3.81 7.56 -8.94
C VAL A 26 -5.29 7.21 -8.84
N LEU A 27 -5.62 6.00 -9.23
CA LEU A 27 -6.94 5.40 -9.09
C LEU A 27 -6.84 4.27 -8.09
N MET A 28 -7.83 4.17 -7.19
CA MET A 28 -7.88 3.14 -6.17
C MET A 28 -9.32 2.71 -5.93
N GLY A 29 -9.61 1.45 -6.27
CA GLY A 29 -10.89 0.81 -6.01
C GLY A 29 -10.76 -0.11 -4.80
N LEU A 30 -11.65 0.05 -3.83
CA LEU A 30 -11.72 -0.79 -2.64
C LEU A 30 -13.11 -1.43 -2.59
N ASN A 31 -13.15 -2.75 -2.79
CA ASN A 31 -14.39 -3.52 -2.76
C ASN A 31 -14.82 -3.83 -1.32
N PRO A 32 -16.12 -4.13 -1.09
CA PRO A 32 -16.59 -4.60 0.20
C PRO A 32 -15.83 -5.84 0.70
N PRO A 33 -15.63 -6.00 2.02
CA PRO A 33 -14.99 -7.18 2.58
C PRO A 33 -15.72 -8.47 2.15
N GLY A 34 -14.96 -9.49 1.76
CA GLY A 34 -15.49 -10.80 1.39
C GLY A 34 -15.91 -10.93 -0.08
N ASP A 35 -15.98 -9.83 -0.83
CA ASP A 35 -16.23 -9.87 -2.26
C ASP A 35 -14.94 -10.15 -3.05
N HIS A 36 -14.76 -11.42 -3.42
CA HIS A 36 -13.61 -11.87 -4.22
C HIS A 36 -13.89 -11.78 -5.73
N SER A 37 -15.14 -11.54 -6.15
CA SER A 37 -15.52 -11.53 -7.56
C SER A 37 -14.86 -10.39 -8.35
N ALA A 38 -14.64 -9.27 -7.66
CA ALA A 38 -13.95 -8.11 -8.23
C ALA A 38 -12.46 -8.38 -8.51
N SER A 39 -11.78 -9.12 -7.62
CA SER A 39 -10.38 -9.55 -7.85
C SER A 39 -10.28 -10.51 -9.05
N VAL A 40 -11.21 -11.46 -9.17
CA VAL A 40 -11.25 -12.38 -10.32
C VAL A 40 -11.46 -11.59 -11.62
N SER A 41 -12.41 -10.66 -11.63
CA SER A 41 -12.70 -9.85 -12.81
C SER A 41 -11.52 -8.96 -13.20
N PHE A 42 -10.79 -8.41 -12.22
CA PHE A 42 -9.57 -7.64 -12.45
C PHE A 42 -8.44 -8.53 -13.00
N CYS A 43 -8.19 -9.68 -12.40
CA CYS A 43 -7.24 -10.68 -12.90
C CYS A 43 -7.54 -11.09 -14.36
N ASP A 44 -8.81 -11.31 -14.68
CA ASP A 44 -9.21 -11.67 -16.04
C ASP A 44 -9.05 -10.52 -17.03
N ALA A 45 -9.20 -9.26 -16.57
CA ALA A 45 -8.85 -8.09 -17.37
C ALA A 45 -7.34 -7.97 -17.57
N MET A 46 -6.52 -8.21 -16.54
CA MET A 46 -5.05 -8.22 -16.65
C MET A 46 -4.56 -9.25 -17.68
N LYS A 47 -5.17 -10.45 -17.73
CA LYS A 47 -4.82 -11.48 -18.73
C LYS A 47 -5.09 -11.05 -20.18
N LYS A 48 -5.95 -10.05 -20.39
CA LYS A 48 -6.25 -9.48 -21.72
C LYS A 48 -5.25 -8.38 -22.13
N GLY A 49 -4.24 -8.10 -21.31
CA GLY A 49 -3.25 -7.04 -21.55
C GLY A 49 -3.79 -5.65 -21.22
N ASP A 50 -2.98 -4.64 -21.54
CA ASP A 50 -3.21 -3.25 -21.13
C ASP A 50 -4.55 -2.70 -21.63
N ASP A 51 -4.96 -2.98 -22.87
CA ASP A 51 -6.23 -2.48 -23.42
C ASP A 51 -7.43 -3.04 -22.66
N GLY A 52 -7.40 -4.34 -22.34
CA GLY A 52 -8.45 -4.98 -21.55
C GLY A 52 -8.51 -4.44 -20.13
N LEU A 53 -7.35 -4.16 -19.53
CA LEU A 53 -7.26 -3.60 -18.19
C LEU A 53 -7.68 -2.14 -18.14
N LYS A 54 -7.28 -1.32 -19.11
CA LYS A 54 -7.73 0.07 -19.28
C LYS A 54 -9.26 0.12 -19.46
N GLN A 55 -9.83 -0.78 -20.26
CA GLN A 55 -11.29 -0.88 -20.43
C GLN A 55 -11.99 -1.24 -19.11
N PHE A 56 -11.47 -2.21 -18.37
CA PHE A 56 -12.01 -2.59 -17.06
C PHE A 56 -12.01 -1.42 -16.07
N VAL A 57 -10.88 -0.70 -15.99
CA VAL A 57 -10.75 0.49 -15.13
C VAL A 57 -11.74 1.57 -15.57
N ALA A 58 -11.84 1.86 -16.87
CA ALA A 58 -12.77 2.85 -17.40
C ALA A 58 -14.23 2.54 -17.03
N SER A 59 -14.66 1.29 -17.17
CA SER A 59 -15.99 0.84 -16.78
C SER A 59 -16.23 0.93 -15.27
N HIS A 60 -15.24 0.58 -14.44
CA HIS A 60 -15.37 0.69 -12.98
C HIS A 60 -15.56 2.15 -12.52
N TYR A 61 -14.92 3.10 -13.20
CA TYR A 61 -14.95 4.51 -12.88
C TYR A 61 -16.05 5.30 -13.61
N GLU A 62 -16.90 4.63 -14.39
CA GLU A 62 -18.04 5.26 -15.05
C GLU A 62 -19.00 5.90 -14.04
N GLY A 63 -19.46 7.12 -14.35
CA GLY A 63 -20.36 7.87 -13.49
C GLY A 63 -19.80 8.25 -12.11
N ALA A 64 -18.49 8.09 -11.86
CA ALA A 64 -17.90 8.43 -10.55
C ALA A 64 -17.95 9.94 -10.27
N GLY A 65 -18.06 10.80 -11.29
CA GLY A 65 -18.11 12.27 -11.14
C GLY A 65 -16.75 12.94 -11.29
N TRP A 66 -16.65 14.21 -10.87
CA TRP A 66 -15.42 15.02 -11.00
C TRP A 66 -14.85 15.03 -12.44
N LYS A 67 -13.54 14.78 -12.61
CA LYS A 67 -12.83 14.75 -13.89
C LYS A 67 -12.67 13.33 -14.45
N THR A 68 -13.44 12.37 -13.93
CA THR A 68 -13.20 10.95 -14.23
C THR A 68 -13.31 10.64 -15.72
N GLY A 69 -14.28 11.21 -16.44
CA GLY A 69 -14.41 11.02 -17.88
C GLY A 69 -13.19 11.50 -18.67
N GLU A 70 -12.65 12.68 -18.34
CA GLU A 70 -11.42 13.21 -18.95
C GLU A 70 -10.22 12.32 -18.63
N ILE A 71 -10.10 11.89 -17.38
CA ILE A 71 -9.02 11.00 -16.92
C ILE A 71 -9.06 9.66 -17.65
N MET A 72 -10.25 9.03 -17.74
CA MET A 72 -10.39 7.75 -18.44
C MET A 72 -10.07 7.90 -19.94
N GLY A 73 -10.48 9.01 -20.57
CA GLY A 73 -10.10 9.31 -21.95
C GLY A 73 -8.58 9.38 -22.14
N ARG A 74 -7.89 10.16 -21.31
CA ARG A 74 -6.42 10.30 -21.38
C ARG A 74 -5.65 9.04 -20.96
N MET A 75 -6.26 8.17 -20.16
CA MET A 75 -5.66 6.90 -19.74
C MET A 75 -5.42 5.98 -20.94
N PHE A 76 -6.29 6.00 -21.95
CA PHE A 76 -6.08 5.21 -23.17
C PHE A 76 -4.82 5.63 -23.92
N ASP A 77 -4.54 6.94 -23.98
CA ASP A 77 -3.36 7.51 -24.64
C ASP A 77 -2.08 7.47 -23.80
N SER A 78 -2.15 7.11 -22.51
CA SER A 78 -0.99 7.02 -21.63
C SER A 78 -0.09 5.84 -22.01
N THR A 79 1.21 6.12 -22.09
CA THR A 79 2.30 5.17 -22.36
C THR A 79 2.88 4.52 -21.10
N ASP A 80 2.48 5.00 -19.93
CA ASP A 80 2.99 4.60 -18.61
C ASP A 80 1.89 4.05 -17.69
N PHE A 81 0.81 3.54 -18.28
CA PHE A 81 -0.29 2.93 -17.54
C PHE A 81 0.20 1.73 -16.72
N TYR A 82 -0.16 1.72 -15.44
CA TYR A 82 0.11 0.62 -14.53
C TYR A 82 -1.07 0.42 -13.60
N ALA A 83 -1.52 -0.83 -13.46
CA ALA A 83 -2.54 -1.21 -12.50
C ALA A 83 -2.23 -2.60 -11.94
N ASN A 84 -2.46 -2.77 -10.64
CA ASN A 84 -2.27 -4.04 -9.95
C ASN A 84 -3.23 -4.14 -8.76
N GLU A 85 -3.47 -5.36 -8.28
CA GLU A 85 -4.25 -5.59 -7.08
C GLU A 85 -3.48 -5.20 -5.82
N ILE A 86 -4.20 -4.70 -4.82
CA ILE A 86 -3.63 -4.44 -3.50
C ILE A 86 -3.80 -5.72 -2.66
N VAL A 87 -2.78 -6.57 -2.68
CA VAL A 87 -2.76 -7.84 -1.96
C VAL A 87 -1.72 -7.86 -0.85
N GLN A 88 -1.88 -8.80 0.07
CA GLN A 88 -0.87 -9.14 1.08
C GLN A 88 -0.42 -10.58 0.86
N VAL A 89 0.90 -10.79 0.78
CA VAL A 89 1.47 -12.13 0.72
C VAL A 89 1.64 -12.65 2.15
N LYS A 90 0.98 -13.77 2.46
CA LYS A 90 1.04 -14.42 3.78
C LYS A 90 1.53 -15.83 3.61
N THR A 91 2.80 -16.05 3.92
CA THR A 91 3.41 -17.38 3.84
C THR A 91 3.55 -18.01 5.23
N PRO A 92 3.42 -19.34 5.35
CA PRO A 92 3.65 -20.03 6.61
C PRO A 92 5.13 -20.06 6.98
N SER A 93 6.05 -20.00 6.01
CA SER A 93 7.50 -19.95 6.16
C SER A 93 8.09 -18.98 5.11
N LEU A 94 9.19 -18.31 5.44
CA LEU A 94 9.94 -17.50 4.46
C LEU A 94 11.02 -18.30 3.77
N CYS A 95 11.41 -19.42 4.37
CA CYS A 95 12.54 -20.21 3.92
C CYS A 95 12.13 -21.66 3.66
N ASN A 96 12.70 -22.25 2.62
CA ASN A 96 12.61 -23.68 2.34
C ASN A 96 13.97 -24.18 1.81
N GLY A 97 14.77 -24.78 2.68
CA GLY A 97 16.15 -25.14 2.37
C GLY A 97 16.96 -23.91 1.97
N ARG A 98 17.41 -23.86 0.72
CA ARG A 98 18.22 -22.75 0.17
C ARG A 98 17.39 -21.70 -0.59
N PHE A 99 16.06 -21.83 -0.59
CA PHE A 99 15.16 -20.86 -1.19
C PHE A 99 14.62 -19.93 -0.12
N ILE A 100 14.86 -18.62 -0.27
CA ILE A 100 14.46 -17.59 0.70
C ILE A 100 13.60 -16.55 -0.01
N LEU A 101 12.47 -16.19 0.59
CA LEU A 101 11.60 -15.11 0.12
C LEU A 101 12.01 -13.78 0.77
N VAL A 102 12.18 -12.75 -0.06
CA VAL A 102 12.56 -11.39 0.37
C VAL A 102 11.66 -10.36 -0.31
N GLY A 103 11.32 -9.29 0.41
CA GLY A 103 10.44 -8.23 -0.07
C GLY A 103 9.02 -8.70 -0.34
N ASP A 104 8.40 -8.12 -1.37
CA ASP A 104 7.00 -8.39 -1.73
C ASP A 104 6.75 -9.87 -2.09
N ALA A 105 7.77 -10.63 -2.47
CA ALA A 105 7.65 -12.07 -2.73
C ALA A 105 7.30 -12.89 -1.48
N GLY A 106 7.67 -12.44 -0.28
CA GLY A 106 7.39 -13.13 0.99
C GLY A 106 6.38 -12.42 1.88
N TYR A 107 6.35 -11.09 1.85
CA TYR A 107 5.62 -10.29 2.83
C TYR A 107 5.15 -8.95 2.28
N ALA A 108 4.61 -8.93 1.06
CA ALA A 108 3.94 -7.75 0.53
C ALA A 108 2.94 -7.18 1.56
N ALA A 109 3.11 -5.91 1.92
CA ALA A 109 2.42 -5.31 3.05
C ALA A 109 1.01 -4.78 2.71
N GLY A 110 0.66 -4.79 1.42
CA GLY A 110 -0.59 -4.23 0.91
C GLY A 110 -0.68 -2.73 1.15
N PHE A 111 -1.75 -2.30 1.83
CA PHE A 111 -2.12 -0.88 1.95
C PHE A 111 -1.23 -0.04 2.88
N THR A 112 -0.30 -0.64 3.62
CA THR A 112 0.40 0.07 4.72
C THR A 112 1.52 1.00 4.26
N GLY A 113 1.89 0.97 2.97
CA GLY A 113 3.02 1.74 2.43
C GLY A 113 4.39 1.28 2.95
N ALA A 114 4.43 0.18 3.71
CA ALA A 114 5.64 -0.35 4.35
C ALA A 114 6.46 -1.30 3.46
N GLY A 115 6.04 -1.53 2.20
CA GLY A 115 6.67 -2.51 1.31
C GLY A 115 8.16 -2.25 1.08
N THR A 116 8.54 -1.02 0.71
CA THR A 116 9.94 -0.64 0.50
C THR A 116 10.76 -0.77 1.78
N THR A 117 10.23 -0.32 2.92
CA THR A 117 10.89 -0.45 4.22
C THR A 117 11.14 -1.92 4.57
N LEU A 118 10.13 -2.78 4.41
CA LEU A 118 10.25 -4.21 4.65
C LEU A 118 11.22 -4.89 3.69
N ALA A 119 11.25 -4.51 2.41
CA ALA A 119 12.17 -5.06 1.44
C ALA A 119 13.63 -4.73 1.78
N ILE A 120 13.92 -3.48 2.14
CA ILE A 120 15.26 -3.04 2.54
C ILE A 120 15.67 -3.72 3.85
N THR A 121 14.81 -3.70 4.86
CA THR A 121 15.05 -4.37 6.14
C THR A 121 15.29 -5.86 5.97
N GLY A 122 14.48 -6.52 5.13
CA GLY A 122 14.63 -7.94 4.85
C GLY A 122 15.94 -8.27 4.15
N ALA A 123 16.37 -7.47 3.18
CA ALA A 123 17.66 -7.64 2.52
C ALA A 123 18.83 -7.46 3.51
N TYR A 124 18.75 -6.44 4.37
CA TYR A 124 19.74 -6.18 5.42
C TYR A 124 19.86 -7.35 6.41
N LEU A 125 18.72 -7.82 6.95
CA LEU A 125 18.68 -8.93 7.90
C LEU A 125 19.15 -10.24 7.27
N LEU A 126 18.76 -10.52 6.03
CA LEU A 126 19.21 -11.74 5.35
C LEU A 126 20.72 -11.76 5.17
N ALA A 127 21.28 -10.67 4.63
CA ALA A 127 22.72 -10.57 4.42
C ALA A 127 23.48 -10.61 5.76
N GLY A 128 22.96 -9.94 6.78
CA GLY A 128 23.56 -9.87 8.10
C GLY A 128 23.56 -11.21 8.83
N GLU A 129 22.44 -11.94 8.84
CA GLU A 129 22.34 -13.24 9.50
C GLU A 129 23.18 -14.31 8.80
N ILE A 130 23.29 -14.27 7.47
CA ILE A 130 24.20 -15.16 6.72
C ILE A 130 25.66 -14.88 7.12
N ASN A 131 26.04 -13.59 7.21
CA ASN A 131 27.40 -13.21 7.54
C ASN A 131 27.76 -13.51 9.01
N LYS A 132 26.84 -13.25 9.94
CA LYS A 132 26.99 -13.59 11.37
C LYS A 132 27.20 -15.09 11.61
N HIS A 133 26.56 -15.93 10.79
CA HIS A 133 26.69 -17.39 10.84
C HIS A 133 27.59 -17.90 9.71
N ALA A 134 28.71 -17.22 9.44
CA ALA A 134 29.66 -17.64 8.42
C ALA A 134 30.06 -19.12 8.62
N GLY A 135 29.84 -19.94 7.59
CA GLY A 135 30.07 -21.39 7.63
C GLY A 135 28.84 -22.25 7.97
N ASP A 136 27.75 -21.66 8.46
CA ASP A 136 26.46 -22.31 8.70
C ASP A 136 25.31 -21.51 8.08
N LEU A 137 25.05 -21.80 6.80
CA LEU A 137 23.97 -21.14 6.05
C LEU A 137 22.59 -21.44 6.63
N GLU A 138 22.36 -22.62 7.20
CA GLU A 138 21.05 -22.99 7.75
C GLU A 138 20.74 -22.15 9.00
N ALA A 139 21.74 -21.91 9.85
CA ALA A 139 21.61 -21.01 10.98
C ALA A 139 21.33 -19.55 10.55
N GLY A 140 22.02 -19.06 9.51
CA GLY A 140 21.77 -17.71 8.98
C GLY A 140 20.37 -17.53 8.39
N ILE A 141 19.89 -18.51 7.63
CA ILE A 141 18.53 -18.50 7.06
C ILE A 141 17.46 -18.54 8.16
N ARG A 142 17.65 -19.38 9.19
CA ARG A 142 16.75 -19.43 10.35
C ARG A 142 16.73 -18.11 11.12
N GLY A 143 17.90 -17.51 11.35
CA GLY A 143 18.03 -16.21 12.00
C GLY A 143 17.26 -15.12 11.25
N TYR A 144 17.35 -15.08 9.92
CA TYR A 144 16.59 -14.13 9.10
C TYR A 144 15.08 -14.25 9.32
N GLU A 145 14.56 -15.48 9.30
CA GLU A 145 13.14 -15.72 9.48
C GLU A 145 12.65 -15.33 10.89
N GLU A 146 13.43 -15.65 11.93
CA GLU A 146 13.13 -15.28 13.31
C GLU A 146 13.06 -13.77 13.51
N GLN A 147 13.98 -13.01 12.91
CA GLN A 147 13.99 -11.54 12.98
C GLN A 147 12.84 -10.92 12.18
N MET A 148 12.51 -11.46 11.00
CA MET A 148 11.49 -10.88 10.12
C MET A 148 10.05 -11.13 10.58
N ARG A 149 9.74 -12.31 11.13
CA ARG A 149 8.38 -12.68 11.55
C ARG A 149 7.66 -11.64 12.44
N PRO A 150 8.26 -11.10 13.51
CA PRO A 150 7.59 -10.09 14.33
C PRO A 150 7.33 -8.79 13.57
N MET A 151 8.23 -8.41 12.65
CA MET A 151 8.07 -7.20 11.84
C MET A 151 6.90 -7.33 10.86
N ILE A 152 6.85 -8.47 10.15
CA ILE A 152 5.78 -8.80 9.20
C ILE A 152 4.42 -8.83 9.92
N SER A 153 4.34 -9.52 11.07
CA SER A 153 3.10 -9.65 11.84
C SER A 153 2.54 -8.30 12.33
N LYS A 154 3.42 -7.33 12.64
CA LYS A 154 3.01 -5.97 13.00
C LYS A 154 2.62 -5.15 11.77
N LEU A 155 3.43 -5.15 10.72
CA LEU A 155 3.26 -4.25 9.56
C LEU A 155 2.20 -4.71 8.55
N GLN A 156 1.81 -5.98 8.55
CA GLN A 156 0.69 -6.48 7.75
C GLN A 156 -0.68 -6.28 8.41
N LYS A 157 -0.74 -5.84 9.67
CA LYS A 157 -2.01 -5.48 10.32
C LYS A 157 -2.49 -4.12 9.80
N ALA A 158 -3.25 -4.13 8.72
CA ALA A 158 -3.89 -2.93 8.20
C ALA A 158 -4.99 -2.45 9.17
N PRO A 159 -4.95 -1.19 9.66
CA PRO A 159 -6.02 -0.64 10.49
C PRO A 159 -7.34 -0.61 9.71
N PRO A 160 -8.46 -1.16 10.25
CA PRO A 160 -9.76 -1.15 9.57
C PRO A 160 -10.22 0.25 9.18
N LEU A 161 -9.87 1.24 10.02
CA LEU A 161 -10.25 2.64 9.86
C LEU A 161 -9.72 3.29 8.57
N ILE A 162 -8.53 2.89 8.10
CA ILE A 162 -7.92 3.46 6.89
C ILE A 162 -8.79 3.17 5.67
N ARG A 163 -9.34 1.94 5.56
CA ARG A 163 -10.22 1.55 4.46
C ARG A 163 -11.52 2.36 4.48
N THR A 164 -12.12 2.51 5.65
CA THR A 164 -13.37 3.28 5.83
C THR A 164 -13.20 4.75 5.47
N ILE A 165 -12.04 5.34 5.77
CA ILE A 165 -11.75 6.74 5.46
C ILE A 165 -11.44 6.93 3.98
N LEU A 166 -10.60 6.08 3.38
CA LEU A 166 -10.14 6.26 2.00
C LEU A 166 -11.21 5.89 0.96
N ALA A 167 -12.01 4.87 1.24
CA ALA A 167 -13.01 4.36 0.31
C ALA A 167 -14.35 4.05 0.98
N PRO A 168 -15.07 5.09 1.45
CA PRO A 168 -16.45 4.94 1.87
C PRO A 168 -17.31 4.38 0.73
N GLN A 169 -18.08 3.36 1.04
CA GLN A 169 -18.91 2.65 0.06
C GLN A 169 -20.20 3.42 -0.28
N THR A 170 -20.70 4.23 0.65
CA THR A 170 -22.03 4.86 0.57
C THR A 170 -21.95 6.39 0.53
N ALA A 171 -22.97 7.02 -0.08
CA ALA A 171 -23.09 8.48 -0.15
C ALA A 171 -23.19 9.11 1.24
N TRP A 172 -23.90 8.45 2.15
CA TRP A 172 -24.00 8.88 3.55
C TRP A 172 -22.64 8.80 4.27
N GLY A 173 -21.89 7.71 4.09
CA GLY A 173 -20.55 7.59 4.66
C GLY A 173 -19.58 8.67 4.16
N LEU A 174 -19.62 8.98 2.86
CA LEU A 174 -18.88 10.10 2.27
C LEU A 174 -19.26 11.44 2.90
N TRP A 175 -20.57 11.69 3.07
CA TRP A 175 -21.07 12.92 3.68
C TRP A 175 -20.59 13.07 5.13
N VAL A 176 -20.73 12.02 5.96
CA VAL A 176 -20.29 12.03 7.36
C VAL A 176 -18.78 12.27 7.45
N ARG A 177 -17.97 11.53 6.69
CA ARG A 177 -16.51 11.69 6.65
C ARG A 177 -16.12 13.13 6.30
N ASN A 178 -16.71 13.68 5.24
CA ASN A 178 -16.40 15.04 4.79
C ASN A 178 -16.82 16.09 5.83
N ARG A 179 -17.91 15.88 6.56
CA ARG A 179 -18.34 16.76 7.67
C ARG A 179 -17.38 16.70 8.85
N ILE A 180 -16.91 15.51 9.22
CA ILE A 180 -15.89 15.34 10.27
C ILE A 180 -14.59 16.06 9.85
N PHE A 181 -14.11 15.86 8.62
CA PHE A 181 -12.92 16.55 8.14
C PHE A 181 -13.07 18.06 8.09
N ALA A 182 -14.23 18.57 7.63
CA ALA A 182 -14.50 20.00 7.65
C ALA A 182 -14.47 20.56 9.08
N PHE A 183 -15.07 19.84 10.04
CA PHE A 183 -15.05 20.24 11.45
C PHE A 183 -13.65 20.20 12.06
N VAL A 184 -12.86 19.15 11.82
CA VAL A 184 -11.48 19.02 12.30
C VAL A 184 -10.58 20.11 11.72
N ALA A 185 -10.68 20.36 10.41
CA ALA A 185 -9.92 21.42 9.75
C ALA A 185 -10.31 22.81 10.27
N TRP A 186 -11.62 23.06 10.41
CA TRP A 186 -12.13 24.33 10.94
C TRP A 186 -11.74 24.56 12.40
N SER A 187 -11.78 23.53 13.24
CA SER A 187 -11.47 23.61 14.67
C SER A 187 -9.97 23.73 14.98
N ARG A 188 -9.08 23.47 14.01
CA ARG A 188 -7.61 23.43 14.19
C ARG A 188 -7.16 22.52 15.33
N ILE A 189 -8.00 21.59 15.76
CA ILE A 189 -7.73 20.74 16.93
C ILE A 189 -6.53 19.82 16.68
N LEU A 190 -6.27 19.49 15.41
CA LEU A 190 -5.11 18.70 15.01
C LEU A 190 -3.80 19.48 15.19
N GLU A 191 -3.79 20.78 14.87
CA GLU A 191 -2.61 21.64 15.08
C GLU A 191 -2.34 21.83 16.57
N PHE A 192 -3.41 21.98 17.36
CA PHE A 192 -3.31 22.03 18.81
C PHE A 192 -2.78 20.71 19.39
N ALA A 193 -3.35 19.57 18.98
CA ALA A 193 -2.93 18.26 19.42
C ALA A 193 -1.48 17.95 19.01
N GLN A 194 -1.07 18.28 17.77
CA GLN A 194 0.32 18.16 17.35
C GLN A 194 1.23 19.04 18.20
N LYS A 195 0.87 20.30 18.44
CA LYS A 195 1.69 21.21 19.25
C LYS A 195 1.89 20.72 20.69
N HIS A 196 0.88 20.09 21.28
CA HIS A 196 0.90 19.70 22.70
C HIS A 196 1.26 18.22 22.95
N PHE A 197 1.15 17.35 21.93
CA PHE A 197 1.37 15.91 22.06
C PHE A 197 2.26 15.33 20.97
N ALA A 198 3.00 16.14 20.22
CA ALA A 198 3.92 15.70 19.15
C ALA A 198 4.85 14.55 19.56
N SER A 199 5.36 14.55 20.80
CA SER A 199 6.24 13.50 21.31
C SER A 199 5.55 12.13 21.41
N ALA A 200 4.23 12.10 21.69
CA ALA A 200 3.44 10.88 21.74
C ALA A 200 3.04 10.36 20.35
N PHE A 201 3.02 11.24 19.33
CA PHE A 201 2.81 10.84 17.93
C PHE A 201 4.11 10.48 17.19
N ALA A 202 5.26 10.91 17.71
CA ALA A 202 6.58 10.66 17.13
C ALA A 202 7.24 9.35 17.58
N SER A 203 6.61 8.59 18.49
CA SER A 203 7.09 7.26 18.87
C SER A 203 6.82 6.26 17.74
N SER A 204 7.60 6.35 16.67
CA SER A 204 7.77 5.23 15.76
C SER A 204 8.59 4.19 16.50
N ASP A 205 7.97 3.06 16.87
CA ASP A 205 8.69 1.84 17.23
C ASP A 205 9.61 1.49 16.04
N LYS A 206 10.83 2.03 16.05
CA LYS A 206 11.88 1.62 15.12
C LYS A 206 12.18 0.19 15.53
N PHE A 207 11.83 -0.76 14.67
CA PHE A 207 12.31 -2.13 14.83
C PHE A 207 13.82 -2.06 15.06
N GLY A 208 14.28 -2.44 16.25
CA GLY A 208 15.69 -2.40 16.60
C GLY A 208 16.42 -3.38 15.71
N LEU A 209 17.01 -2.88 14.63
CA LEU A 209 17.76 -3.72 13.71
C LEU A 209 19.07 -4.10 14.40
N PRO A 210 19.45 -5.39 14.39
CA PRO A 210 20.75 -5.82 14.88
C PRO A 210 21.86 -5.17 14.05
N GLU A 211 22.97 -4.86 14.70
CA GLU A 211 24.21 -4.46 14.03
C GLU A 211 24.98 -5.71 13.60
N TYR A 212 25.47 -5.71 12.37
CA TYR A 212 26.30 -6.79 11.82
C TYR A 212 27.68 -6.25 11.47
N GLU A 213 28.72 -7.06 11.69
CA GLU A 213 30.08 -6.75 11.26
C GLU A 213 30.27 -7.11 9.79
N TRP A 214 30.31 -6.12 8.90
CA TRP A 214 30.49 -6.35 7.48
C TRP A 214 31.97 -6.51 7.12
N VAL A 215 32.29 -7.53 6.33
CA VAL A 215 33.63 -7.68 5.75
C VAL A 215 33.80 -6.61 4.67
N ALA A 216 34.78 -5.71 4.85
CA ALA A 216 35.12 -4.63 3.93
C ALA A 216 35.91 -5.14 2.70
#